data_AF-A0AAP0WRD9-F1
#
_entry.id   AF-A0AAP0WRD9-F1
#
_cell.length_a   1.000
_cell.length_b   1.000
_cell.length_c   1.000
_cell.angle_alpha   90.00
_cell.angle_beta   90.00
_cell.angle_gamma   90.00
#
_symmetry.space_group_name_H-M   'P 1'
#
loop_
_entity.id
_entity.type
_entity.pdbx_description
1 polymer ?
#
loop_
_entity_poly.entity_id
_entity_poly.type
_entity_poly.pdbx_seq_one_letter_code
_entity_poly.pdbx_strand_id
1 'polypeptide(L)'
;MALVPVPALGFKTSNLFGMHSNSSNFIPMQNRNFLMKPLVIQAKANTRKDSAKTLNRRLQRKFNGSPKKPRLSVFCSEKQLYAMLVDDQNKKCLFYGSTLQKSIRENPPCSTVEAAKRVGEELVQACIDLKINKISSYDRNGLARGERMQAFEIAISSYGFLSR
;
A
#
# COMPACT_ATOMS: atom_id res chain seq x y z
N MET A 1 37.59 12.59 34.79
CA MET A 1 36.54 12.57 35.83
C MET A 1 35.74 11.28 35.69
N ALA A 2 35.77 10.46 36.74
CA ALA A 2 34.94 9.30 37.10
C ALA A 2 34.43 8.33 36.00
N LEU A 3 35.08 7.15 35.93
CA LEU A 3 34.45 5.93 35.43
C LEU A 3 33.43 5.46 36.47
N VAL A 4 32.15 5.36 36.08
CA VAL A 4 31.09 4.83 36.94
C VAL A 4 31.17 3.30 36.88
N PRO A 5 31.24 2.58 38.02
CA PRO A 5 31.24 1.13 38.00
C PRO A 5 29.83 0.61 37.72
N VAL A 6 29.68 -0.19 36.65
CA VAL A 6 28.46 -0.96 36.40
C VAL A 6 28.40 -2.09 37.44
N PRO A 7 27.28 -2.29 38.15
CA PRO A 7 27.19 -3.38 39.13
C PRO A 7 27.24 -4.72 38.39
N ALA A 8 28.28 -5.51 38.63
CA ALA A 8 28.31 -6.91 38.24
C ALA A 8 27.24 -7.65 39.06
N LEU A 9 26.25 -8.25 38.39
CA LEU A 9 25.31 -9.16 39.02
C LEU A 9 26.09 -10.35 39.59
N GLY A 10 26.25 -10.39 40.91
CA GLY A 10 26.85 -11.51 41.61
C GLY A 10 25.87 -12.68 41.67
N PHE A 11 26.05 -13.68 40.80
CA PHE A 11 25.39 -14.97 40.98
C PHE A 11 26.05 -15.67 42.17
N LYS A 12 25.28 -15.90 43.23
CA LYS A 12 25.73 -16.73 44.36
C LYS A 12 25.85 -18.18 43.87
N THR A 13 27.08 -18.68 43.73
CA THR A 13 27.32 -20.11 43.53
C THR A 13 27.07 -20.84 44.84
N SER A 14 26.05 -21.70 44.88
CA SER A 14 25.90 -22.69 45.95
C SER A 14 27.02 -23.73 45.82
N ASN A 15 27.85 -23.83 46.85
CA ASN A 15 28.88 -24.86 46.96
C ASN A 15 28.23 -26.21 47.24
N LEU A 16 27.96 -26.99 46.17
CA LEU A 16 27.55 -28.39 46.32
C LEU A 16 28.68 -29.40 46.00
N PHE A 17 29.81 -28.94 45.46
CA PHE A 17 30.96 -29.80 45.20
C PHE A 17 32.26 -29.05 45.55
N GLY A 18 32.90 -29.48 46.64
CA GLY A 18 34.15 -28.93 47.11
C GLY A 18 35.27 -29.13 46.10
N MET A 19 35.68 -28.05 45.44
CA MET A 19 36.94 -27.95 44.71
C MET A 19 37.54 -26.58 44.98
N HIS A 20 38.74 -26.56 45.56
CA HIS A 20 39.54 -25.35 45.76
C HIS A 20 40.03 -24.85 44.40
N SER A 21 39.70 -23.61 44.03
CA SER A 21 40.24 -22.97 42.84
C SER A 21 41.59 -22.32 43.17
N ASN A 22 42.67 -22.88 42.63
CA ASN A 22 43.96 -22.18 42.60
C ASN A 22 43.82 -20.94 41.70
N SER A 23 44.21 -19.77 42.22
CA SER A 23 44.18 -18.51 41.47
C SER A 23 45.22 -18.53 40.35
N SER A 24 44.80 -18.80 39.13
CA SER A 24 45.62 -18.56 37.95
C SER A 24 45.62 -17.06 37.64
N ASN A 25 46.76 -16.40 37.83
CA ASN A 25 46.96 -15.02 37.39
C ASN A 25 46.97 -14.98 35.85
N PHE A 26 45.86 -14.54 35.26
CA PHE A 26 45.79 -14.25 33.83
C PHE A 26 46.57 -12.97 33.53
N ILE A 27 47.63 -13.10 32.73
CA ILE A 27 48.38 -11.96 32.19
C ILE A 27 47.44 -11.15 31.29
N PRO A 28 47.38 -9.81 31.40
CA PRO A 28 46.51 -9.03 30.53
C PRO A 28 47.05 -9.08 29.10
N MET A 29 46.31 -9.72 28.20
CA MET A 29 46.53 -9.59 26.77
C MET A 29 46.37 -8.11 26.40
N GLN A 30 47.44 -7.50 25.90
CA GLN A 30 47.36 -6.14 25.36
C GLN A 30 46.38 -6.15 24.18
N ASN A 31 45.22 -5.54 24.41
CA ASN A 31 44.16 -5.40 23.43
C ASN A 31 44.67 -4.47 22.33
N ARG A 32 45.22 -5.03 21.24
CA ARG A 32 45.45 -4.26 20.03
C ARG A 32 44.07 -3.93 19.49
N ASN A 33 43.63 -2.69 19.71
CA ASN A 33 42.44 -2.12 19.09
C ASN A 33 42.62 -2.16 17.57
N PHE A 34 42.31 -3.29 16.95
CA PHE A 34 42.02 -3.30 15.53
C PHE A 34 40.75 -2.48 15.37
N LEU A 35 40.91 -1.25 14.89
CA LEU A 35 39.80 -0.41 14.47
C LEU A 35 39.17 -1.09 13.25
N MET A 36 38.33 -2.10 13.50
CA MET A 36 37.47 -2.68 12.50
C MET A 36 36.51 -1.56 12.08
N LYS A 37 36.77 -0.96 10.92
CA LYS A 37 35.82 -0.02 10.32
C LYS A 37 34.52 -0.80 10.12
N PRO A 38 33.39 -0.38 10.73
CA PRO A 38 32.13 -1.05 10.47
C PRO A 38 31.84 -0.94 8.97
N LEU A 39 31.48 -2.06 8.35
CA LEU A 39 31.15 -2.10 6.94
C LEU A 39 29.82 -1.38 6.75
N VAL A 40 29.87 -0.07 6.48
CA VAL A 40 28.68 0.74 6.24
C VAL A 40 28.23 0.52 4.80
N ILE A 41 27.26 -0.38 4.61
CA ILE A 41 26.56 -0.51 3.33
C ILE A 41 25.64 0.70 3.17
N GLN A 42 26.12 1.75 2.51
CA GLN A 42 25.26 2.86 2.11
C GLN A 42 24.53 2.50 0.82
N ALA A 43 23.20 2.55 0.83
CA ALA A 43 22.41 2.39 -0.37
C ALA A 43 22.81 3.48 -1.39
N LYS A 44 23.19 3.07 -2.60
CA LYS A 44 23.46 4.00 -3.71
C LYS A 44 22.20 4.84 -3.94
N ALA A 45 22.29 6.13 -3.67
CA ALA A 45 21.13 7.02 -3.67
C ALA A 45 20.42 7.00 -5.03
N ASN A 46 19.09 6.84 -4.96
CA ASN A 46 18.11 6.87 -6.05
C ASN A 46 17.96 5.59 -6.90
N THR A 47 17.46 4.51 -6.28
CA THR A 47 16.81 3.43 -7.04
C THR A 47 15.68 4.04 -7.89
N ARG A 48 15.75 3.92 -9.23
CA ARG A 48 14.68 4.41 -10.11
C ARG A 48 13.35 3.80 -9.68
N LYS A 49 12.41 4.63 -9.24
CA LYS A 49 11.03 4.20 -9.04
C LYS A 49 10.32 4.26 -10.40
N ASP A 50 9.76 3.13 -10.83
CA ASP A 50 8.92 3.08 -12.02
C ASP A 50 7.77 4.10 -11.88
N SER A 51 7.47 4.85 -12.94
CA SER A 51 6.33 5.77 -12.92
C SER A 51 5.01 5.01 -12.78
N ALA A 52 4.03 5.61 -12.11
CA ALA A 52 2.69 5.02 -11.95
C ALA A 52 2.10 4.55 -13.29
N LYS A 53 2.28 5.33 -14.36
CA LYS A 53 1.88 4.97 -15.74
C LYS A 53 2.53 3.69 -16.24
N THR A 54 3.80 3.45 -15.91
CA THR A 54 4.52 2.22 -16.30
C THR A 54 4.05 1.01 -15.52
N LEU A 55 3.80 1.20 -14.21
CA LEU A 55 3.20 0.17 -13.36
C LEU A 55 1.80 -0.22 -13.86
N ASN A 56 0.93 0.76 -14.13
CA ASN A 56 -0.42 0.51 -14.64
C ASN A 56 -0.39 -0.23 -15.97
N ARG A 57 0.47 0.19 -16.92
CA ARG A 57 0.63 -0.51 -18.20
C ARG A 57 1.08 -1.96 -18.01
N ARG A 58 1.94 -2.25 -17.03
CA ARG A 58 2.37 -3.62 -16.71
C ARG A 58 1.23 -4.44 -16.11
N LEU A 59 0.40 -3.84 -15.25
CA LEU A 59 -0.78 -4.48 -14.67
C LEU A 59 -1.83 -4.79 -15.75
N GLN A 60 -2.11 -3.83 -16.63
CA GLN A 60 -3.07 -3.96 -17.73
C GLN A 60 -2.74 -5.12 -18.69
N ARG A 61 -1.45 -5.44 -18.92
CA ARG A 61 -1.06 -6.60 -19.74
C ARG A 61 -1.58 -7.95 -19.22
N LYS A 62 -1.88 -8.05 -17.93
CA LYS A 62 -2.38 -9.28 -17.31
C LYS A 62 -3.90 -9.40 -17.40
N PHE A 63 -4.59 -8.31 -17.74
CA PHE A 63 -6.04 -8.22 -17.64
C PHE A 63 -6.65 -8.10 -19.01
N ASN A 64 -7.56 -9.01 -19.32
CA ASN A 64 -8.42 -8.93 -20.50
C ASN A 64 -9.86 -8.66 -20.01
N GLY A 65 -10.31 -7.41 -20.10
CA GLY A 65 -11.71 -7.05 -19.89
C GLY A 65 -12.58 -7.55 -21.05
N SER A 66 -13.73 -8.14 -20.73
CA SER A 66 -14.77 -8.57 -21.67
C SER A 66 -16.08 -7.82 -21.38
N PRO A 67 -17.09 -7.83 -22.27
CA PRO A 67 -18.37 -7.16 -21.99
C PRO A 67 -19.04 -7.64 -20.69
N LYS A 68 -18.96 -8.94 -20.40
CA LYS A 68 -19.55 -9.57 -19.21
C LYS A 68 -18.71 -9.34 -17.94
N LYS A 69 -17.40 -9.16 -18.11
CA LYS A 69 -16.41 -8.96 -17.05
C LYS A 69 -15.45 -7.86 -17.45
N PRO A 70 -15.88 -6.59 -17.40
CA PRO A 70 -15.07 -5.46 -17.85
C PRO A 70 -13.96 -5.13 -16.86
N ARG A 71 -13.04 -4.28 -17.31
CA ARG A 71 -11.98 -3.68 -16.48
C ARG A 71 -12.47 -2.35 -15.92
N LEU A 72 -12.31 -2.17 -14.61
CA LEU A 72 -12.56 -0.90 -13.94
C LEU A 72 -11.23 -0.14 -13.80
N SER A 73 -11.16 1.07 -14.33
CA SER A 73 -10.03 1.99 -14.14
C SER A 73 -10.49 3.23 -13.39
N VAL A 74 -9.79 3.59 -12.32
CA VAL A 74 -10.13 4.73 -11.48
C VAL A 74 -8.90 5.60 -11.28
N PHE A 75 -9.07 6.87 -11.61
CA PHE A 75 -8.07 7.90 -11.41
C PHE A 75 -8.57 8.89 -10.36
N CYS A 76 -7.72 9.18 -9.37
CA CYS A 76 -8.02 10.12 -8.30
C CYS A 76 -6.90 11.16 -8.19
N SER A 77 -7.17 12.37 -8.67
CA SER A 77 -6.33 13.55 -8.37
C SER A 77 -6.71 14.13 -7.02
N GLU A 78 -6.05 15.17 -6.50
CA GLU A 78 -6.44 15.88 -5.27
C GLU A 78 -7.86 16.50 -5.34
N LYS A 79 -8.30 16.90 -6.54
CA LYS A 79 -9.55 17.67 -6.71
C LYS A 79 -10.71 16.81 -7.21
N GLN A 80 -10.40 15.79 -8.01
CA GLN A 80 -11.39 15.09 -8.84
C GLN A 80 -11.13 13.59 -8.87
N LEU A 81 -12.20 12.82 -9.05
CA LEU A 81 -12.17 11.39 -9.30
C LEU A 81 -12.87 11.08 -10.63
N TYR A 82 -12.28 10.14 -11.36
CA TYR A 82 -12.77 9.65 -12.64
C TYR A 82 -12.80 8.12 -12.58
N ALA A 83 -13.91 7.52 -12.98
CA ALA A 83 -14.10 6.09 -13.03
C ALA A 83 -14.56 5.67 -14.43
N MET A 84 -13.95 4.61 -14.95
CA MET A 84 -14.24 4.07 -16.28
C MET A 84 -14.41 2.57 -16.21
N LEU A 85 -15.49 2.08 -16.79
CA LEU A 85 -15.72 0.67 -17.03
C LEU A 85 -15.45 0.38 -18.50
N VAL A 86 -14.43 -0.42 -18.80
CA VAL A 86 -13.91 -0.63 -20.16
C VAL A 86 -14.00 -2.09 -20.55
N ASP A 87 -14.49 -2.32 -21.76
CA ASP A 87 -14.39 -3.59 -22.46
C ASP A 87 -13.16 -3.54 -23.40
N ASP A 88 -12.10 -4.27 -23.02
CA ASP A 88 -10.82 -4.26 -23.74
C ASP A 88 -10.91 -5.07 -25.06
N GLN A 89 -11.84 -6.03 -25.17
CA GLN A 89 -12.03 -6.82 -26.39
C GLN A 89 -12.59 -5.96 -27.53
N ASN A 90 -13.67 -5.23 -27.25
CA ASN A 90 -14.30 -4.34 -28.24
C ASN A 90 -13.75 -2.91 -28.21
N LYS A 91 -12.81 -2.61 -27.30
CA LYS A 91 -12.24 -1.26 -27.06
C LYS A 91 -13.31 -0.20 -26.81
N LYS A 92 -14.37 -0.56 -26.07
CA LYS A 92 -15.50 0.32 -25.77
C LYS A 92 -15.53 0.69 -24.29
N CYS A 93 -15.88 1.94 -24.02
CA CYS A 93 -16.21 2.39 -22.67
C CYS A 93 -17.69 2.08 -22.41
N LEU A 94 -17.97 1.25 -21.41
CA LEU A 94 -19.32 0.88 -21.00
C LEU A 94 -19.91 1.92 -20.06
N PHE A 95 -19.08 2.51 -19.20
CA PHE A 95 -19.47 3.55 -18.26
C PHE A 95 -18.33 4.55 -18.05
N TYR A 96 -18.69 5.83 -17.94
CA TYR A 96 -17.79 6.90 -17.56
C TYR A 96 -18.47 7.79 -16.51
N GLY A 97 -17.86 7.89 -15.33
CA GLY A 97 -18.32 8.71 -14.22
C GLY A 97 -17.22 9.66 -13.75
N SER A 98 -17.58 10.91 -13.47
CA SER A 98 -16.63 11.90 -12.95
C SER A 98 -17.29 12.81 -11.93
N THR A 99 -16.58 13.16 -10.87
CA THR A 99 -17.01 14.18 -9.90
C THR A 99 -17.24 15.56 -10.51
N LEU A 100 -16.84 15.78 -11.77
CA LEU A 100 -17.13 17.00 -12.54
C LEU A 100 -18.49 16.99 -13.23
N GLN A 101 -19.11 15.84 -13.43
CA GLN A 101 -20.40 15.74 -14.11
C GLN A 101 -21.48 16.46 -13.30
N LYS A 102 -22.35 17.19 -14.01
CA LYS A 102 -23.44 17.95 -13.41
C LYS A 102 -24.44 17.05 -12.69
N SER A 103 -24.68 15.84 -13.21
CA SER A 103 -25.54 14.82 -12.59
C SER A 103 -25.07 14.43 -11.19
N ILE A 104 -23.76 14.37 -10.98
CA ILE A 104 -23.17 13.92 -9.72
C ILE A 104 -23.06 15.06 -8.71
N ARG A 105 -22.69 16.25 -9.20
CA ARG A 105 -22.40 17.39 -8.33
C ARG A 105 -23.66 17.97 -7.67
N GLU A 106 -24.80 17.87 -8.36
CA GLU A 106 -26.13 18.40 -8.01
C GLU A 106 -26.14 19.81 -7.40
N ASN A 107 -27.34 20.33 -7.10
CA ASN A 107 -27.54 21.58 -6.38
C ASN A 107 -28.32 21.25 -5.10
N PRO A 108 -27.77 21.47 -3.90
CA PRO A 108 -26.55 22.21 -3.58
C PRO A 108 -25.24 21.45 -3.89
N PRO A 109 -24.12 22.17 -4.06
CA PRO A 109 -22.82 21.57 -4.33
C PRO A 109 -22.40 20.63 -3.20
N CYS A 110 -22.27 19.34 -3.52
CA CYS A 110 -21.81 18.33 -2.57
C CYS A 110 -20.29 18.38 -2.33
N SER A 111 -19.85 17.79 -1.21
CA SER A 111 -18.43 17.60 -0.91
C SER A 111 -17.78 16.67 -1.95
N THR A 112 -16.47 16.85 -2.21
CA THR A 112 -15.74 16.01 -3.16
C THR A 112 -15.70 14.53 -2.77
N VAL A 113 -15.82 14.22 -1.48
CA VAL A 113 -15.94 12.85 -0.95
C VAL A 113 -17.32 12.26 -1.23
N GLU A 114 -18.37 13.04 -1.02
CA GLU A 114 -19.74 12.64 -1.31
C GLU A 114 -19.96 12.45 -2.82
N ALA A 115 -19.43 13.36 -3.64
CA ALA A 115 -19.42 13.21 -5.09
C ALA A 115 -18.75 11.90 -5.53
N ALA A 116 -17.62 11.53 -4.91
CA ALA A 116 -16.94 10.26 -5.21
C ALA A 116 -17.79 9.03 -4.82
N LYS A 117 -18.54 9.10 -3.73
CA LYS A 117 -19.51 8.07 -3.34
C LYS A 117 -20.61 7.92 -4.40
N ARG A 118 -21.20 9.04 -4.83
CA ARG A 118 -22.23 9.09 -5.89
C ARG A 118 -21.74 8.51 -7.22
N VAL A 119 -20.48 8.78 -7.63
CA VAL A 119 -19.86 8.13 -8.80
C VAL A 119 -19.86 6.60 -8.65
N GLY A 120 -19.59 6.09 -7.45
CA GLY A 120 -19.63 4.66 -7.16
C GLY A 120 -21.05 4.09 -7.29
N GLU A 121 -22.05 4.81 -6.77
CA GLU A 121 -23.46 4.43 -6.86
C GLU A 121 -23.97 4.43 -8.32
N GLU A 122 -23.65 5.47 -9.12
CA GLU A 122 -23.97 5.49 -10.55
C GLU A 122 -23.28 4.35 -11.33
N LEU A 123 -22.03 4.03 -11.00
CA LEU A 123 -21.31 2.93 -11.63
C LEU A 123 -22.00 1.59 -11.36
N VAL A 124 -22.48 1.38 -10.14
CA VAL A 124 -23.23 0.18 -9.76
C VAL A 124 -24.54 0.12 -10.54
N GLN A 125 -25.29 1.23 -10.62
CA GLN A 125 -26.52 1.29 -11.40
C GLN A 125 -26.27 0.91 -12.85
N ALA A 126 -25.24 1.48 -13.48
CA ALA A 126 -24.84 1.14 -14.84
C ALA A 126 -24.46 -0.34 -14.99
N CYS A 127 -23.82 -0.95 -13.98
CA CYS A 127 -23.51 -2.38 -14.01
C CYS A 127 -24.78 -3.24 -13.92
N ILE A 128 -25.77 -2.85 -13.12
CA ILE A 128 -27.05 -3.54 -13.01
C ILE A 128 -27.80 -3.47 -14.34
N ASP A 129 -27.89 -2.28 -14.95
CA ASP A 129 -28.58 -2.07 -16.22
C ASP A 129 -27.94 -2.87 -17.36
N LEU A 130 -26.60 -2.95 -17.38
CA LEU A 130 -25.83 -3.72 -18.34
C LEU A 130 -25.70 -5.22 -17.97
N LYS A 131 -26.29 -5.66 -16.86
CA LYS A 131 -26.25 -7.05 -16.33
C LYS A 131 -24.81 -7.57 -16.13
N ILE A 132 -23.94 -6.73 -15.60
CA ILE A 132 -22.54 -7.02 -15.31
C ILE A 132 -22.43 -7.49 -13.87
N ASN A 133 -22.13 -8.77 -13.66
CA ASN A 133 -22.09 -9.37 -12.32
C ASN A 133 -20.72 -9.30 -11.65
N LYS A 134 -19.63 -9.17 -12.43
CA LYS A 134 -18.27 -9.23 -11.91
C LYS A 134 -17.34 -8.31 -12.69
N ILE A 135 -16.49 -7.59 -11.98
CA ILE A 135 -15.40 -6.82 -12.56
C ILE A 135 -14.17 -7.73 -12.66
N SER A 136 -13.52 -7.75 -13.82
CA SER A 136 -12.34 -8.60 -14.08
C SER A 136 -11.12 -8.11 -13.31
N SER A 137 -10.90 -6.80 -13.35
CA SER A 137 -9.73 -6.15 -12.75
C SER A 137 -10.05 -4.73 -12.33
N TYR A 138 -9.44 -4.30 -11.23
CA TYR A 138 -9.56 -2.95 -10.70
C TYR A 138 -8.20 -2.25 -10.70
N ASP A 139 -8.05 -1.23 -11.57
CA ASP A 139 -6.86 -0.40 -11.70
C ASP A 139 -7.05 0.91 -10.95
N ARG A 140 -6.22 1.15 -9.93
CA ARG A 140 -6.20 2.39 -9.12
C ARG A 140 -5.25 3.44 -9.68
N ASN A 141 -4.71 3.19 -10.86
CA ASN A 141 -3.78 4.04 -11.58
C ASN A 141 -2.49 4.40 -10.80
N GLY A 142 -2.10 3.60 -9.80
CA GLY A 142 -0.86 3.79 -9.03
C GLY A 142 -0.91 4.94 -8.01
N LEU A 143 -2.10 5.42 -7.67
CA LEU A 143 -2.31 6.50 -6.71
C LEU A 143 -2.56 5.96 -5.29
N ALA A 144 -2.09 6.70 -4.29
CA ALA A 144 -2.29 6.35 -2.88
C ALA A 144 -3.78 6.41 -2.49
N ARG A 145 -4.18 5.59 -1.51
CA ARG A 145 -5.55 5.61 -0.97
C ARG A 145 -5.75 6.89 -0.15
N GLY A 146 -6.64 7.75 -0.64
CA GLY A 146 -7.19 8.86 0.13
C GLY A 146 -8.68 8.65 0.45
N GLU A 147 -9.26 9.57 1.21
CA GLU A 147 -10.67 9.50 1.66
C GLU A 147 -11.66 9.40 0.50
N ARG A 148 -11.41 10.11 -0.61
CA ARG A 148 -12.27 10.08 -1.80
C ARG A 148 -12.25 8.73 -2.51
N MET A 149 -11.06 8.13 -2.65
CA MET A 149 -10.95 6.78 -3.23
C MET A 149 -11.63 5.77 -2.32
N GLN A 150 -11.47 5.90 -1.00
CA GLN A 150 -12.13 5.03 -0.03
C GLN A 150 -13.66 5.17 -0.11
N ALA A 151 -14.20 6.39 -0.19
CA ALA A 151 -15.64 6.60 -0.33
C ALA A 151 -16.22 5.93 -1.58
N PHE A 152 -15.50 6.03 -2.70
CA PHE A 152 -15.84 5.33 -3.94
C PHE A 152 -15.75 3.79 -3.80
N GLU A 153 -14.66 3.27 -3.21
CA GLU A 153 -14.47 1.82 -2.98
C GLU A 153 -15.54 1.25 -2.04
N ILE A 154 -15.94 2.01 -1.00
CA ILE A 154 -17.00 1.63 -0.05
C ILE A 154 -18.34 1.46 -0.78
N ALA A 155 -18.70 2.41 -1.63
CA ALA A 155 -19.94 2.37 -2.41
C ALA A 155 -20.01 1.17 -3.37
N ILE A 156 -18.88 0.78 -3.98
CA ILE A 156 -18.83 -0.38 -4.87
C ILE A 156 -18.82 -1.69 -4.08
N SER A 157 -18.11 -1.72 -2.95
CA SER A 157 -17.94 -2.92 -2.12
C SER A 157 -19.26 -3.38 -1.49
N SER A 158 -20.19 -2.47 -1.18
CA SER A 158 -21.53 -2.84 -0.67
C SER A 158 -22.33 -3.72 -1.64
N TYR A 159 -22.02 -3.69 -2.93
CA TYR A 159 -22.66 -4.52 -3.96
C TYR A 159 -21.85 -5.77 -4.35
N GLY A 160 -20.73 -6.04 -3.66
CA GLY A 160 -19.93 -7.26 -3.85
C GLY A 160 -19.00 -7.26 -5.06
N PHE A 161 -18.82 -6.12 -5.75
CA PHE A 161 -17.90 -6.03 -6.90
C PHE A 161 -16.41 -6.02 -6.52
N LEU A 162 -16.09 -5.58 -5.30
CA LEU A 162 -14.74 -5.56 -4.73
C LEU A 162 -14.73 -6.34 -3.42
N SER A 163 -13.92 -7.39 -3.33
CA SER A 163 -13.57 -8.05 -2.07
C SER A 163 -12.56 -7.18 -1.32
N ARG A 164 -12.88 -6.81 -0.07
CA ARG A 164 -11.95 -6.11 0.83
C ARG A 164 -10.80 -7.01 1.28
#